data_AF-A0A1D3MVX8-F1
#
_entry.id   AF-A0A1D3MVX8-F1
#
_cell.length_a   1.000
_cell.length_b   1.000
_cell.length_c   1.000
_cell.angle_alpha   90.00
_cell.angle_beta   90.00
_cell.angle_gamma   90.00
#
_symmetry.space_group_name_H-M   'P 1'
#
loop_
_entity.id
_entity.type
_entity.pdbx_description
1 polymer ?
#
loop_
_entity_poly.entity_id
_entity_poly.type
_entity_poly.pdbx_seq_one_letter_code
_entity_poly.pdbx_strand_id
1 'polypeptide(L)'
;MEYVKNKDKEEQFWKEQEARIEKYIHYNIKEVKSITFKERSVTPMGVPHISGYINENKELWFDASISTTKEFERDFGCSGELYDNYVKKPAKSVSEIEKEEKHKQSE
;
A
#
# COMPACT_ATOMS: atom_id res chain seq x y z
N MET A 1 -9.73 25.78 15.45
CA MET A 1 -10.16 25.33 14.10
C MET A 1 -8.99 24.82 13.25
N GLU A 2 -7.80 25.43 13.29
CA GLU A 2 -6.62 24.97 12.51
C GLU A 2 -6.15 23.54 12.89
N TYR A 3 -6.11 23.19 14.17
CA TYR A 3 -5.79 21.83 14.62
C TYR A 3 -6.72 20.75 14.06
N VAL A 4 -8.01 21.05 13.93
CA VAL A 4 -9.00 20.12 13.35
C VAL A 4 -8.78 19.99 11.84
N LYS A 5 -8.51 21.10 11.14
CA LYS A 5 -8.20 21.09 9.71
C LYS A 5 -6.91 20.31 9.38
N ASN A 6 -5.91 20.33 10.27
CA ASN A 6 -4.67 19.56 10.07
C ASN A 6 -4.90 18.05 10.30
N LYS A 7 -5.70 17.67 11.31
CA LYS A 7 -6.06 16.26 11.53
C LYS A 7 -6.87 15.66 10.39
N ASP A 8 -7.81 16.43 9.83
CA ASP A 8 -8.62 15.98 8.69
C ASP A 8 -7.75 15.68 7.47
N LYS A 9 -6.82 16.59 7.14
CA LYS A 9 -5.88 16.41 6.03
C LYS A 9 -4.93 15.23 6.23
N GLU A 10 -4.46 15.03 7.46
CA GLU A 10 -3.62 13.89 7.81
C GLU A 10 -4.39 12.57 7.66
N GLU A 11 -5.63 12.50 8.15
CA GLU A 11 -6.44 11.30 8.01
C GLU A 11 -6.80 11.02 6.55
N GLN A 12 -7.10 12.05 5.75
CA GLN A 12 -7.31 11.92 4.31
C GLN A 12 -6.06 11.39 3.61
N PHE A 13 -4.88 11.91 3.94
CA PHE A 13 -3.61 11.41 3.43
C PHE A 13 -3.46 9.91 3.70
N TRP A 14 -3.61 9.48 4.96
CA TRP A 14 -3.48 8.06 5.31
C TRP A 14 -4.49 7.17 4.59
N LYS A 15 -5.76 7.58 4.52
CA LYS A 15 -6.80 6.83 3.80
C LYS A 15 -6.48 6.68 2.31
N GLU A 16 -5.97 7.73 1.67
CA GLU A 16 -5.56 7.69 0.28
C GLU A 16 -4.38 6.73 0.08
N GLN A 17 -3.39 6.75 0.97
CA GLN A 17 -2.26 5.83 0.89
C GLN A 17 -2.67 4.38 1.15
N GLU A 18 -3.55 4.12 2.13
CA GLU A 18 -4.11 2.77 2.38
C GLU A 18 -4.83 2.24 1.14
N ALA A 19 -5.64 3.06 0.46
CA ALA A 19 -6.34 2.66 -0.77
C ALA A 19 -5.37 2.32 -1.92
N ARG A 20 -4.26 3.06 -2.06
CA ARG A 20 -3.23 2.76 -3.07
C ARG A 20 -2.47 1.48 -2.75
N ILE A 21 -2.13 1.26 -1.49
CA ILE A 21 -1.47 0.02 -1.04
C ILE A 21 -2.40 -1.18 -1.22
N GLU A 22 -3.68 -1.04 -0.86
CA GLU A 22 -4.70 -2.07 -1.09
C GLU A 22 -4.79 -2.45 -2.58
N LYS A 23 -4.86 -1.46 -3.48
CA LYS A 23 -4.85 -1.69 -4.93
C LYS A 23 -3.59 -2.43 -5.38
N TYR A 24 -2.41 -2.02 -4.90
CA TYR A 24 -1.15 -2.68 -5.19
C TYR A 24 -1.15 -4.14 -4.71
N ILE A 25 -1.62 -4.40 -3.49
CA ILE A 25 -1.69 -5.74 -2.91
C ILE A 25 -2.62 -6.62 -3.72
N HIS A 26 -3.85 -6.20 -3.98
CA HIS A 26 -4.81 -7.00 -4.76
C HIS A 26 -4.32 -7.30 -6.18
N TYR A 27 -3.64 -6.36 -6.82
CA TYR A 27 -3.14 -6.58 -8.16
C TYR A 27 -1.89 -7.45 -8.17
N ASN A 28 -0.90 -7.18 -7.31
CA ASN A 28 0.42 -7.81 -7.38
C ASN A 28 0.54 -9.07 -6.52
N ILE A 29 -0.32 -9.29 -5.54
CA ILE A 29 -0.23 -10.44 -4.63
C ILE A 29 -1.36 -11.42 -4.95
N LYS A 30 -1.00 -12.69 -5.08
CA LYS A 30 -1.95 -13.77 -5.35
C LYS A 30 -2.67 -14.18 -4.05
N GLU A 31 -3.89 -14.70 -4.21
CA GLU A 31 -4.63 -15.35 -3.11
C GLU A 31 -4.90 -14.44 -1.88
N VAL A 32 -5.01 -13.13 -2.10
CA VAL A 32 -5.40 -12.18 -1.06
C VAL A 32 -6.90 -12.31 -0.77
N LYS A 33 -7.23 -12.75 0.45
CA LYS A 33 -8.59 -12.86 0.99
C LYS A 33 -8.95 -11.70 1.92
N SER A 34 -7.97 -11.23 2.69
CA SER A 34 -8.11 -10.10 3.61
C SER A 34 -6.80 -9.33 3.73
N ILE A 35 -6.91 -8.03 4.02
CA ILE A 35 -5.78 -7.14 4.30
C ILE A 35 -6.05 -6.51 5.66
N THR A 36 -5.05 -6.50 6.54
CA THR A 36 -5.12 -5.83 7.84
C THR A 36 -4.03 -4.79 7.93
N PHE A 37 -4.41 -3.51 7.89
CA PHE A 37 -3.53 -2.40 8.23
C PHE A 37 -3.38 -2.32 9.75
N LYS A 38 -2.14 -2.40 10.24
CA LYS A 38 -1.84 -2.50 11.66
C LYS A 38 -1.36 -1.18 12.23
N GLU A 39 -0.43 -0.52 11.55
CA GLU A 39 0.21 0.68 12.07
C GLU A 39 0.52 1.67 10.94
N ARG A 40 0.34 2.95 11.26
CA ARG A 40 0.80 4.09 10.48
C ARG A 40 1.93 4.72 11.29
N SER A 41 3.12 4.79 10.73
CA SER A 41 4.30 5.33 11.42
C SER A 41 5.02 6.32 10.53
N VAL A 42 5.81 7.19 11.14
CA VAL A 42 6.65 8.16 10.42
C VAL A 42 8.05 8.05 10.99
N THR A 43 9.04 7.79 10.13
CA THR A 43 10.44 7.68 10.56
C THR A 43 10.96 9.03 11.07
N PRO A 44 12.08 9.07 11.82
CA PRO A 44 12.70 10.32 12.22
C PRO A 44 13.06 11.26 11.05
N MET A 45 13.24 10.72 9.84
CA MET A 45 13.48 11.49 8.61
C MET A 45 12.19 12.03 7.97
N GLY A 46 11.03 11.78 8.57
CA GLY A 46 9.73 12.23 8.07
C GLY A 46 9.11 11.34 7.00
N VAL A 47 9.65 10.15 6.76
CA VAL A 47 9.11 9.20 5.76
C VAL A 47 7.93 8.44 6.37
N PRO A 48 6.71 8.53 5.82
CA PRO A 48 5.56 7.77 6.29
C PRO A 48 5.62 6.30 5.87
N HIS A 49 5.19 5.41 6.76
CA HIS A 49 5.07 3.97 6.53
C HIS A 49 3.69 3.48 6.95
N ILE A 50 3.17 2.51 6.20
CA ILE A 50 2.00 1.74 6.59
C ILE A 50 2.40 0.27 6.62
N SER A 51 2.26 -0.35 7.79
CA SER A 51 2.54 -1.78 7.97
C SER A 51 1.28 -2.57 8.25
N GLY A 52 1.30 -3.84 7.88
CA GLY A 52 0.15 -4.72 7.99
C GLY A 52 0.49 -6.17 7.66
N TYR A 53 -0.55 -6.97 7.47
CA TYR A 53 -0.43 -8.35 7.02
C TYR A 53 -1.67 -8.76 6.22
N ILE A 54 -1.56 -9.84 5.46
CA ILE A 54 -2.67 -10.39 4.67
C ILE A 54 -3.19 -11.71 5.23
N ASN A 55 -4.41 -12.08 4.87
CA ASN A 55 -5.03 -13.38 5.15
C ASN A 55 -5.06 -13.74 6.64
N GLU A 56 -5.14 -12.73 7.51
CA GLU A 56 -5.06 -12.87 8.96
C GLU A 56 -3.78 -13.55 9.47
N ASN A 57 -2.78 -13.73 8.59
CA ASN A 57 -1.51 -14.38 8.90
C ASN A 57 -0.42 -13.32 9.10
N LYS A 58 0.03 -13.16 10.35
CA LYS A 58 1.09 -12.22 10.73
C LYS A 58 2.46 -12.54 10.12
N GLU A 59 2.68 -13.77 9.65
CA GLU A 59 3.90 -14.15 8.94
C GLU A 59 3.92 -13.59 7.51
N LEU A 60 2.75 -13.31 6.93
CA LEU A 60 2.56 -12.65 5.65
C LEU A 60 2.48 -11.13 5.82
N TRP A 61 3.47 -10.56 6.51
CA TRP A 61 3.53 -9.13 6.80
C TRP A 61 4.05 -8.31 5.62
N PHE A 62 3.66 -7.04 5.61
CA PHE A 62 4.18 -6.01 4.71
C PHE A 62 4.47 -4.70 5.45
N ASP A 63 5.37 -3.91 4.86
CA ASP A 63 5.71 -2.55 5.23
C ASP A 63 5.82 -1.71 3.94
N ALA A 64 4.89 -0.78 3.76
CA ALA A 64 4.85 0.10 2.60
C ALA A 64 5.43 1.46 2.97
N SER A 65 6.53 1.83 2.33
CA SER A 65 7.14 3.16 2.47
C SER A 65 6.47 4.13 1.50
N ILE A 66 6.04 5.27 2.00
CA ILE A 66 5.38 6.32 1.20
C ILE A 66 6.36 7.46 0.99
N SER A 67 6.46 7.96 -0.23
CA SER A 67 7.30 9.13 -0.49
C SER A 67 6.78 10.36 0.26
N THR A 68 7.67 11.18 0.80
CA THR A 68 7.30 12.46 1.42
C THR A 68 6.76 13.48 0.43
N THR A 69 6.95 13.25 -0.86
CA THR A 69 6.60 14.18 -1.95
C THR A 69 5.58 13.62 -2.92
N LYS A 70 5.26 12.33 -2.83
CA LYS A 70 4.39 11.61 -3.76
C LYS A 70 3.60 10.52 -3.04
N GLU A 71 2.48 10.17 -3.64
CA GLU A 71 1.69 9.00 -3.29
C GLU A 71 2.46 7.67 -3.48
N PHE A 72 2.02 6.63 -2.76
CA PHE A 72 2.58 5.29 -2.84
C PHE A 72 2.49 4.72 -4.25
N GLU A 73 3.60 4.16 -4.74
CA GLU A 73 3.68 3.57 -6.08
C GLU A 73 4.09 2.10 -6.08
N ARG A 74 5.17 1.76 -5.37
CA ARG A 74 5.77 0.41 -5.42
C ARG A 74 6.70 0.05 -4.26
N ASP A 75 6.98 0.98 -3.36
CA ASP A 75 7.98 0.80 -2.29
C ASP A 75 7.43 -0.10 -1.17
N PHE A 76 7.46 -1.40 -1.44
CA PHE A 76 6.75 -2.43 -0.68
C PHE A 76 7.73 -3.48 -0.14
N GLY A 77 8.10 -3.35 1.13
CA GLY A 77 8.78 -4.38 1.90
C GLY A 77 7.79 -5.44 2.38
N CYS A 78 8.22 -6.71 2.42
CA CYS A 78 7.39 -7.79 2.96
C CYS A 78 8.21 -8.96 3.47
N SER A 79 7.54 -9.91 4.12
CA SER A 79 8.16 -11.15 4.54
C SER A 79 8.66 -11.98 3.35
N GLY A 80 9.68 -12.80 3.58
CA GLY A 80 10.21 -13.71 2.56
C GLY A 80 9.14 -14.68 2.05
N GLU A 81 8.32 -15.24 2.96
CA GLU A 81 7.21 -16.12 2.59
C GLU A 81 6.21 -15.43 1.65
N LEU A 82 5.85 -14.17 1.95
CA LEU A 82 4.97 -13.37 1.10
C LEU A 82 5.59 -13.13 -0.28
N TYR A 83 6.86 -12.71 -0.29
CA TYR A 83 7.59 -12.38 -1.51
C TYR A 83 7.82 -13.57 -2.43
N ASP A 84 8.17 -14.73 -1.89
CA ASP A 84 8.56 -15.89 -2.68
C ASP A 84 7.36 -16.65 -3.25
N ASN A 85 6.26 -16.72 -2.50
CA ASN A 85 5.11 -17.56 -2.87
C ASN A 85 3.95 -16.78 -3.49
N TYR A 86 3.72 -15.53 -3.05
CA TYR A 86 2.47 -14.83 -3.38
C TYR A 86 2.66 -13.63 -4.31
N VAL A 87 3.80 -12.93 -4.24
CA VAL A 87 4.06 -11.75 -5.09
C VAL A 87 4.27 -12.17 -6.56
N LYS A 88 3.52 -11.54 -7.47
CA LYS A 88 3.71 -11.65 -8.92
C LYS A 88 5.02 -10.96 -9.32
N LYS A 89 5.81 -11.64 -10.17
CA LYS A 89 7.11 -11.15 -10.64
C LYS A 89 7.06 -11.01 -12.18
N PRO A 90 7.31 -9.81 -12.74
CA PRO A 90 7.57 -8.55 -12.06
C PRO A 90 6.31 -7.93 -11.44
N ALA A 91 6.46 -7.25 -10.31
CA ALA A 91 5.39 -6.45 -9.72
C ALA A 91 5.26 -5.10 -10.43
N LYS A 92 4.02 -4.64 -10.61
CA LYS A 92 3.68 -3.37 -11.26
C LYS A 92 3.43 -2.28 -10.23
N SER A 93 3.80 -1.06 -10.60
CA SER A 93 3.50 0.14 -9.81
C SER A 93 2.01 0.48 -9.89
N VAL A 94 1.46 1.20 -8.91
CA VAL A 94 0.03 1.58 -8.90
C VAL A 94 -0.35 2.33 -10.18
N SER A 95 0.44 3.30 -10.63
CA SER A 95 0.19 3.99 -11.90
C SER A 95 0.17 3.07 -13.14
N GLU A 96 0.94 1.98 -13.15
CA GLU A 96 0.94 1.00 -14.24
C GLU A 96 -0.34 0.16 -14.22
N ILE A 97 -0.80 -0.22 -13.02
CA ILE A 97 -2.06 -0.93 -12.80
C ILE A 97 -3.22 -0.08 -13.32
N GLU A 98 -3.28 1.19 -12.94
CA GLU A 98 -4.38 2.09 -13.34
C GLU A 98 -4.43 2.34 -14.85
N LYS A 99 -3.28 2.40 -15.51
CA LYS A 99 -3.20 2.50 -16.98
C LYS A 99 -3.77 1.25 -17.64
N GLU A 100 -3.43 0.06 -17.12
CA GLU A 100 -3.94 -1.20 -17.65
C GLU A 100 -5.46 -1.35 -17.45
N GLU A 101 -5.99 -0.96 -16.29
CA GLU A 101 -7.43 -0.99 -16.04
C GLU A 101 -8.21 -0.07 -16.97
N LYS A 102 -7.70 1.16 -17.21
CA LYS A 102 -8.32 2.09 -18.17
C LYS A 102 -8.32 1.56 -19.60
N HIS A 103 -7.25 0.87 -20.01
CA HIS A 103 -7.18 0.27 -21.35
C HIS A 103 -8.18 -0.88 -21.51
N LYS A 104 -8.37 -1.72 -20.48
CA LYS A 104 -9.34 -2.82 -20.50
C LYS A 104 -10.80 -2.38 -20.50
N GLN A 105 -11.10 -1.21 -19.93
CA GLN A 105 -12.46 -0.65 -19.92
C GLN A 105 -12.86 0.04 -21.23
N SER A 106 -11.88 0.36 -22.08
CA SER A 106 -12.10 1.06 -23.35
C SER A 106 -12.26 0.10 -24.55
N GLU A 107 -12.20 -1.21 -24.30
CA GLU A 107 -12.29 -2.31 -25.26
C GLU A 107 -13.60 -3.09 -25.07
#